data_AF-A0A914J0C1-F1
#
_entry.id   AF-A0A914J0C1-F1
#
_cell.length_a   1.000
_cell.length_b   1.000
_cell.length_c   1.000
_cell.angle_alpha   90.00
_cell.angle_beta   90.00
_cell.angle_gamma   90.00
#
_symmetry.space_group_name_H-M   'P 1'
#
loop_
_entity.id
_entity.type
_entity.pdbx_description
1 polymer ?
#
loop_
_entity_poly.entity_id
_entity_poly.type
_entity_poly.pdbx_seq_one_letter_code
_entity_poly.pdbx_strand_id
1 'polypeptide(L)'
;MTIIFLLFLLSFGTRVSADFNPDFRTFVHNSFGIGILTQLERKDLGPDASFGGKIAANEPLKHQAVIIVHGITNKITRFLGLVDALHKRGYTNGEIYGGLVDALHKRGYTNGEIYGTTWGDAGVTPVGLVDMKCSYVKQIRAMIIAVRQYTGTKVDIVAYSMGSPLARKAILGGNCVDTREILGPPLTELIDSFLSVAGSNHGSSLCFVPIPVGTCNKRTGLHCESEFLADINGQTKYEGTFVFSIFSSGDDKIGFRNGCGRLTSPIIGQTGEFRT
;
A
#
# COMPACT_ATOMS: atom_id res chain seq x y z
N MET A 1 -60.32 -6.60 -18.67
CA MET A 1 -59.03 -6.88 -19.32
C MET A 1 -58.10 -5.75 -18.92
N THR A 2 -57.32 -5.95 -17.86
CA THR A 2 -56.47 -4.91 -17.26
C THR A 2 -55.04 -5.43 -17.30
N ILE A 3 -54.24 -4.92 -18.21
CA ILE A 3 -52.83 -5.29 -18.38
C ILE A 3 -52.02 -4.41 -17.43
N ILE A 4 -51.44 -5.02 -16.39
CA ILE A 4 -50.46 -4.39 -15.51
C ILE A 4 -49.10 -4.46 -16.20
N PHE A 5 -48.54 -3.31 -16.56
CA PHE A 5 -47.19 -3.22 -17.12
C PHE A 5 -46.19 -3.13 -15.96
N LEU A 6 -45.45 -4.21 -15.70
CA LEU A 6 -44.32 -4.20 -14.75
C LEU A 6 -43.12 -3.54 -15.44
N LEU A 7 -42.79 -2.30 -15.04
CA LEU A 7 -41.50 -1.69 -15.38
C LEU A 7 -40.39 -2.32 -14.52
N PHE A 8 -39.58 -3.18 -15.12
CA PHE A 8 -38.29 -3.58 -14.56
C PHE A 8 -37.32 -2.40 -14.67
N LEU A 9 -37.13 -1.67 -13.57
CA LEU A 9 -36.00 -0.76 -13.39
C LEU A 9 -34.71 -1.60 -13.31
N LEU A 10 -34.04 -1.75 -14.45
CA LEU A 10 -32.65 -2.23 -14.50
C LEU A 10 -31.77 -1.14 -13.88
N SER A 11 -31.51 -1.27 -12.58
CA SER A 11 -30.44 -0.55 -11.91
C SER A 11 -29.11 -1.02 -12.49
N PHE A 12 -28.59 -0.29 -13.49
CA PHE A 12 -27.20 -0.37 -13.89
C PHE A 12 -26.36 0.14 -12.71
N GLY A 13 -26.02 -0.77 -11.79
CA GLY A 13 -24.97 -0.50 -10.82
C GLY A 13 -23.69 -0.22 -11.60
N THR A 14 -23.19 1.01 -11.53
CA THR A 14 -21.84 1.33 -12.00
C THR A 14 -20.88 0.46 -11.19
N ARG A 15 -20.41 -0.62 -11.79
CA ARG A 15 -19.29 -1.37 -11.23
C ARG A 15 -18.10 -0.43 -11.27
N VAL A 16 -17.75 0.13 -10.11
CA VAL A 16 -16.49 0.85 -9.94
C VAL A 16 -15.40 -0.19 -10.19
N SER A 17 -14.81 -0.15 -11.38
CA SER A 17 -13.65 -0.97 -11.72
C SER A 17 -12.46 -0.33 -11.01
N ALA A 18 -11.89 -1.03 -10.04
CA ALA A 18 -10.57 -0.75 -9.48
C ALA A 18 -9.57 -1.68 -10.19
N ASP A 19 -9.47 -1.44 -11.50
CA ASP A 19 -8.33 -1.81 -12.33
C ASP A 19 -7.58 -0.50 -12.65
N PHE A 20 -6.35 -0.59 -13.14
CA PHE A 20 -5.71 0.58 -13.75
C PHE A 20 -6.55 1.12 -14.90
N ASN A 21 -6.64 2.45 -14.99
CA ASN A 21 -7.25 3.08 -16.15
C ASN A 21 -6.50 2.64 -17.43
N PRO A 22 -7.21 2.44 -18.57
CA PRO A 22 -6.60 2.14 -19.86
C PRO A 22 -5.36 2.95 -20.23
N ASP A 23 -5.29 4.24 -19.87
CA ASP A 23 -4.14 5.10 -20.17
C ASP A 23 -2.87 4.64 -19.43
N PHE A 24 -2.95 4.53 -18.09
CA PHE A 24 -1.82 4.04 -17.28
C PHE A 24 -1.48 2.59 -17.59
N ARG A 25 -2.48 1.74 -17.84
CA ARG A 25 -2.28 0.35 -18.27
C ARG A 25 -1.46 0.27 -19.56
N THR A 26 -1.81 1.09 -20.55
CA THR A 26 -1.11 1.15 -21.84
C THR A 26 0.31 1.66 -21.65
N PHE A 27 0.50 2.69 -20.83
CA PHE A 27 1.83 3.17 -20.46
C PHE A 27 2.69 2.06 -19.84
N VAL A 28 2.19 1.36 -18.82
CA VAL A 28 2.96 0.31 -18.14
C VAL A 28 3.30 -0.83 -19.09
N HIS A 29 2.34 -1.25 -19.93
CA HIS A 29 2.57 -2.24 -20.96
C HIS A 29 3.70 -1.83 -21.93
N ASN A 30 3.63 -0.61 -22.46
CA ASN A 30 4.56 -0.15 -23.49
C ASN A 30 5.96 0.13 -22.92
N SER A 31 6.04 0.61 -21.68
CA SER A 31 7.31 1.01 -21.04
C SER A 31 8.01 -0.15 -20.31
N PHE A 32 7.27 -1.12 -19.76
CA PHE A 32 7.80 -2.18 -18.90
C PHE A 32 7.41 -3.60 -19.33
N GLY A 33 6.54 -3.74 -20.32
CA GLY A 33 6.08 -5.03 -20.83
C GLY A 33 4.92 -5.64 -20.04
N ILE A 34 4.30 -6.67 -20.65
CA ILE A 34 3.10 -7.34 -20.11
C ILE A 34 3.34 -8.02 -18.76
N GLY A 35 4.58 -8.45 -18.46
CA GLY A 35 4.92 -9.10 -17.19
C GLY A 35 4.75 -8.15 -16.00
N ILE A 36 5.32 -6.94 -16.08
CA ILE A 36 5.16 -5.91 -15.04
C ILE A 36 3.71 -5.43 -14.97
N LEU A 37 3.05 -5.24 -16.11
CA LEU A 37 1.63 -4.89 -16.11
C LEU A 37 0.80 -5.93 -15.34
N THR A 38 0.98 -7.22 -15.65
CA THR A 38 0.23 -8.30 -14.98
C THR A 38 0.52 -8.33 -13.48
N GLN A 39 1.79 -8.14 -13.11
CA GLN A 39 2.23 -8.09 -11.72
C GLN A 39 1.58 -6.93 -10.94
N LEU A 40 1.38 -5.78 -11.57
CA LEU A 40 0.82 -4.58 -10.91
C LEU A 40 -0.71 -4.50 -10.99
N GLU A 41 -1.33 -4.93 -12.09
CA GLU A 41 -2.78 -4.82 -12.30
C GLU A 41 -3.54 -5.84 -11.45
N ARG A 42 -2.94 -7.02 -11.20
CA ARG A 42 -3.46 -8.06 -10.30
C ARG A 42 -4.88 -8.53 -10.58
N LYS A 43 -5.23 -8.65 -11.87
CA LYS A 43 -6.53 -9.17 -12.31
C LYS A 43 -6.85 -10.58 -11.80
N ASP A 44 -5.83 -11.35 -11.43
CA ASP A 44 -5.97 -12.65 -10.75
C ASP A 44 -6.73 -12.54 -9.40
N LEU A 45 -6.66 -11.37 -8.75
CA LEU A 45 -7.34 -11.09 -7.49
C LEU A 45 -8.70 -10.41 -7.66
N GLY A 46 -9.14 -10.17 -8.90
CA GLY A 46 -10.40 -9.49 -9.23
C GLY A 46 -10.21 -8.02 -9.66
N PRO A 47 -11.30 -7.36 -10.11
CA PRO A 47 -11.29 -6.03 -10.73
C PRO A 47 -11.13 -4.90 -9.71
N ASP A 48 -10.62 -5.24 -8.52
CA ASP A 48 -10.56 -4.41 -7.34
C ASP A 48 -9.16 -4.52 -6.67
N ALA A 49 -8.19 -4.98 -7.46
CA ALA A 49 -6.86 -5.31 -6.97
C ALA A 49 -5.83 -4.20 -7.21
N SER A 50 -6.17 -3.17 -7.99
CA SER A 50 -5.30 -2.05 -8.32
C SER A 50 -6.11 -0.77 -8.60
N PHE A 51 -5.49 0.40 -8.63
CA PHE A 51 -6.15 1.61 -9.13
C PHE A 51 -5.12 2.66 -9.50
N GLY A 52 -5.57 3.62 -10.30
CA GLY A 52 -4.80 4.79 -10.70
C GLY A 52 -4.72 4.94 -12.21
N GLY A 53 -4.29 6.12 -12.62
CA GLY A 53 -4.16 6.52 -14.01
C GLY A 53 -5.14 7.62 -14.38
N LYS A 54 -4.74 8.44 -15.35
CA LYS A 54 -5.53 9.58 -15.81
C LYS A 54 -6.80 9.09 -16.49
N ILE A 55 -7.89 9.84 -16.33
CA ILE A 55 -9.16 9.58 -17.04
C ILE A 55 -9.02 9.97 -18.51
N ALA A 56 -8.29 11.04 -18.80
CA ALA A 56 -7.94 11.48 -20.14
C ALA A 56 -6.43 11.70 -20.26
N ALA A 57 -5.82 11.35 -21.40
CA ALA A 57 -4.37 11.46 -21.59
C ALA A 57 -3.82 12.88 -21.34
N ASN A 58 -4.62 13.91 -21.64
CA ASN A 58 -4.27 15.33 -21.45
C ASN A 58 -4.74 15.91 -20.10
N GLU A 59 -5.21 15.08 -19.16
CA GLU A 59 -5.57 15.52 -17.82
C GLU A 59 -4.36 16.15 -17.12
N PRO A 60 -4.46 17.42 -16.67
CA PRO A 60 -3.37 18.07 -15.95
C PRO A 60 -3.25 17.49 -14.54
N LEU A 61 -2.03 17.10 -14.18
CA LEU A 61 -1.68 16.73 -12.79
C LEU A 61 -1.32 18.01 -12.03
N LYS A 62 -2.03 18.27 -10.94
CA LYS A 62 -1.90 19.45 -10.07
C LYS A 62 -1.12 19.15 -8.79
N HIS A 63 -1.00 17.87 -8.41
CA HIS A 63 -0.32 17.39 -7.22
C HIS A 63 0.74 16.34 -7.57
N GLN A 64 1.65 16.10 -6.62
CA GLN A 64 2.50 14.91 -6.68
C GLN A 64 1.64 13.65 -6.52
N ALA A 65 2.02 12.59 -7.23
CA ALA A 65 1.27 11.34 -7.18
C ALA A 65 1.45 10.63 -5.83
N VAL A 66 0.35 10.16 -5.25
CA VAL A 66 0.33 9.39 -4.01
C VAL A 66 0.22 7.90 -4.34
N ILE A 67 1.12 7.10 -3.79
CA ILE A 67 1.09 5.63 -3.87
C ILE A 67 0.73 5.06 -2.51
N ILE A 68 -0.36 4.31 -2.46
CA ILE A 68 -0.84 3.66 -1.25
C ILE A 68 -0.29 2.24 -1.21
N VAL A 69 0.32 1.85 -0.09
CA VAL A 69 0.82 0.50 0.18
C VAL A 69 0.05 -0.07 1.37
N HIS A 70 -0.80 -1.07 1.10
CA HIS A 70 -1.67 -1.67 2.12
C HIS A 70 -0.91 -2.55 3.12
N GLY A 71 -1.59 -2.94 4.19
CA GLY A 71 -1.08 -3.83 5.24
C GLY A 71 -1.28 -5.32 4.95
N ILE A 72 -0.84 -6.15 5.89
CA ILE A 72 -0.91 -7.62 5.82
C ILE A 72 -2.34 -8.13 5.57
N THR A 73 -2.50 -9.15 4.74
CA THR A 73 -3.79 -9.80 4.40
C THR A 73 -4.88 -8.87 3.84
N ASN A 74 -4.52 -7.71 3.32
CA ASN A 74 -5.49 -6.78 2.73
C ASN A 74 -5.41 -6.77 1.21
N LYS A 75 -6.53 -6.38 0.57
CA LYS A 75 -6.50 -5.81 -0.77
C LYS A 75 -6.25 -4.31 -0.67
N ILE A 76 -5.73 -3.73 -1.74
CA ILE A 76 -5.62 -2.27 -1.85
C ILE A 76 -6.99 -1.60 -1.74
N THR A 77 -8.06 -2.25 -2.20
CA THR A 77 -9.45 -1.78 -2.05
C THR A 77 -9.97 -1.75 -0.61
N ARG A 78 -9.27 -2.31 0.38
CA ARG A 78 -9.64 -2.03 1.78
C ARG A 78 -9.51 -0.53 2.09
N PHE A 79 -8.62 0.17 1.39
CA PHE A 79 -8.52 1.63 1.42
C PHE A 79 -9.59 2.33 0.58
N LEU A 80 -10.39 1.59 -0.19
CA LEU A 80 -11.57 2.03 -0.96
C LEU A 80 -12.91 1.63 -0.30
N GLY A 81 -12.94 0.60 0.55
CA GLY A 81 -14.15 -0.18 0.83
C GLY A 81 -14.55 -0.38 2.29
N LEU A 82 -14.21 0.51 3.22
CA LEU A 82 -14.75 0.46 4.61
C LEU A 82 -16.18 1.03 4.71
N VAL A 83 -16.99 0.92 3.66
CA VAL A 83 -18.32 1.55 3.57
C VAL A 83 -19.43 0.58 3.97
N ASP A 84 -19.34 -0.66 3.49
CA ASP A 84 -20.49 -1.58 3.48
C ASP A 84 -20.82 -2.16 4.86
N ALA A 85 -19.80 -2.29 5.73
CA ALA A 85 -19.96 -2.72 7.11
C ALA A 85 -20.47 -1.60 8.05
N LEU A 86 -20.23 -0.34 7.70
CA LEU A 86 -20.64 0.82 8.49
C LEU A 86 -22.06 1.27 8.13
N HIS A 87 -22.50 1.10 6.88
CA HIS A 87 -23.90 1.27 6.49
C HIS A 87 -24.85 0.37 7.29
N LYS A 88 -24.48 -0.89 7.56
CA LYS A 88 -25.29 -1.82 8.39
C LYS A 88 -25.40 -1.40 9.86
N ARG A 89 -24.60 -0.43 10.32
CA ARG A 89 -24.59 0.08 11.71
C ARG A 89 -25.19 1.49 11.84
N GLY A 90 -25.81 2.03 10.79
CA GLY A 90 -26.60 3.27 10.88
C GLY A 90 -25.85 4.57 10.63
N TYR A 91 -24.65 4.53 10.03
CA TYR A 91 -24.00 5.74 9.52
C TYR A 91 -24.65 6.13 8.18
N THR A 92 -25.22 7.34 8.06
CA THR A 92 -25.91 7.79 6.82
C THR A 92 -25.41 9.15 6.31
N ASN A 93 -25.10 9.17 5.01
CA ASN A 93 -24.95 10.28 4.06
C ASN A 93 -23.92 11.38 4.37
N GLY A 94 -22.73 11.23 3.75
CA GLY A 94 -21.79 12.32 3.50
C GLY A 94 -20.32 11.90 3.39
N GLU A 95 -19.96 10.74 3.93
CA GLU A 95 -18.57 10.36 4.14
C GLU A 95 -18.44 8.85 4.05
N ILE A 96 -17.28 8.35 3.64
CA ILE A 96 -16.92 6.94 3.57
C ILE A 96 -17.34 6.32 2.21
N TYR A 97 -16.72 6.75 1.12
CA TYR A 97 -15.90 5.84 0.32
C TYR A 97 -14.47 5.89 0.90
N GLY A 98 -13.60 4.93 0.57
CA GLY A 98 -12.23 4.79 1.08
C GLY A 98 -11.58 5.97 1.81
N GLY A 99 -11.47 5.91 3.15
CA GLY A 99 -11.21 7.10 3.99
C GLY A 99 -9.99 7.96 3.58
N LEU A 100 -8.94 7.36 3.02
CA LEU A 100 -7.78 8.10 2.50
C LEU A 100 -8.01 8.67 1.09
N VAL A 101 -8.51 7.84 0.17
CA VAL A 101 -8.72 8.25 -1.24
C VAL A 101 -9.77 9.36 -1.31
N ASP A 102 -10.85 9.25 -0.53
CA ASP A 102 -11.86 10.30 -0.41
C ASP A 102 -11.31 11.58 0.22
N ALA A 103 -10.48 11.47 1.26
CA ALA A 103 -9.85 12.64 1.87
C ALA A 103 -8.92 13.37 0.88
N LEU A 104 -8.24 12.64 0.00
CA LEU A 104 -7.44 13.20 -1.09
C LEU A 104 -8.32 13.86 -2.15
N HIS A 105 -9.40 13.21 -2.59
CA HIS A 105 -10.37 13.81 -3.52
C HIS A 105 -11.00 15.09 -2.96
N LYS A 106 -11.37 15.11 -1.67
CA LYS A 106 -11.87 16.33 -0.97
C LYS A 106 -10.84 17.46 -0.95
N ARG A 107 -9.54 17.15 -1.08
CA ARG A 107 -8.43 18.11 -1.20
C ARG A 107 -8.05 18.43 -2.65
N GLY A 108 -8.80 17.91 -3.63
CA GLY A 108 -8.62 18.23 -5.05
C GLY A 108 -7.71 17.28 -5.82
N TYR A 109 -7.26 16.16 -5.23
CA TYR A 109 -6.55 15.14 -5.97
C TYR A 109 -7.47 14.47 -7.00
N THR A 110 -6.91 13.99 -8.11
CA THR A 110 -7.64 13.22 -9.12
C THR A 110 -7.22 11.75 -9.14
N ASN A 111 -7.97 10.89 -9.84
CA ASN A 111 -7.59 9.50 -10.06
C ASN A 111 -6.24 9.35 -10.79
N GLY A 112 -5.85 10.36 -11.57
CA GLY A 112 -4.52 10.45 -12.20
C GLY A 112 -3.38 10.71 -11.21
N GLU A 113 -3.69 10.92 -9.93
CA GLU A 113 -2.73 11.29 -8.88
C GLU A 113 -2.73 10.30 -7.71
N ILE A 114 -3.63 9.32 -7.68
CA ILE A 114 -3.75 8.35 -6.58
C ILE A 114 -3.62 6.94 -7.14
N TYR A 115 -2.67 6.18 -6.59
CA TYR A 115 -2.25 4.90 -7.14
C TYR A 115 -2.15 3.82 -6.07
N GLY A 116 -2.37 2.57 -6.47
CA GLY A 116 -2.19 1.43 -5.58
C GLY A 116 -2.27 0.11 -6.31
N THR A 117 -1.61 -0.90 -5.75
CA THR A 117 -1.67 -2.30 -6.21
C THR A 117 -1.72 -3.21 -5.00
N THR A 118 -2.39 -4.34 -5.13
CA THR A 118 -2.44 -5.36 -4.09
C THR A 118 -1.18 -6.23 -4.15
N TRP A 119 -0.31 -6.12 -3.16
CA TRP A 119 0.80 -7.06 -2.99
C TRP A 119 0.32 -8.33 -2.28
N GLY A 120 1.01 -9.44 -2.50
CA GLY A 120 0.63 -10.73 -1.89
C GLY A 120 -0.57 -11.38 -2.56
N ASP A 121 -1.41 -12.06 -1.79
CA ASP A 121 -2.51 -12.90 -2.32
C ASP A 121 -3.89 -12.45 -1.83
N ALA A 122 -4.02 -11.18 -1.43
CA ALA A 122 -5.26 -10.62 -0.89
C ALA A 122 -5.79 -11.34 0.37
N GLY A 123 -4.93 -11.99 1.16
CA GLY A 123 -5.32 -12.62 2.42
C GLY A 123 -5.73 -14.09 2.29
N VAL A 124 -5.39 -14.74 1.16
CA VAL A 124 -5.49 -16.20 1.03
C VAL A 124 -4.52 -16.88 2.01
N THR A 125 -3.30 -16.35 2.14
CA THR A 125 -2.36 -16.82 3.17
C THR A 125 -2.84 -16.33 4.55
N PRO A 126 -3.04 -17.23 5.53
CA PRO A 126 -3.40 -16.85 6.89
C PRO A 126 -2.40 -15.87 7.48
N VAL A 127 -2.89 -14.89 8.25
CA VAL A 127 -2.06 -13.76 8.73
C VAL A 127 -0.76 -14.23 9.36
N GLY A 128 -0.75 -15.23 10.24
CA GLY A 128 0.46 -15.72 10.92
C GLY A 128 1.48 -16.42 10.01
N LEU A 129 1.12 -16.76 8.78
CA LEU A 129 1.97 -17.42 7.80
C LEU A 129 2.52 -16.47 6.72
N VAL A 130 2.17 -15.19 6.77
CA VAL A 130 2.67 -14.19 5.82
C VAL A 130 4.05 -13.71 6.24
N ASP A 131 5.02 -13.76 5.34
CA ASP A 131 6.36 -13.21 5.46
C ASP A 131 6.65 -12.13 4.40
N MET A 132 7.65 -11.28 4.65
CA MET A 132 8.00 -10.16 3.79
C MET A 132 8.92 -10.61 2.64
N LYS A 133 8.32 -11.22 1.61
CA LYS A 133 9.02 -11.82 0.47
C LYS A 133 9.61 -10.80 -0.51
N CYS A 134 10.70 -11.17 -1.19
CA CYS A 134 11.30 -10.38 -2.27
C CYS A 134 10.29 -10.03 -3.37
N SER A 135 9.38 -10.95 -3.72
CA SER A 135 8.38 -10.71 -4.75
C SER A 135 7.44 -9.55 -4.41
N TYR A 136 7.08 -9.37 -3.14
CA TYR A 136 6.24 -8.27 -2.67
C TYR A 136 7.01 -6.95 -2.74
N VAL A 137 8.28 -6.95 -2.30
CA VAL A 137 9.18 -5.81 -2.41
C VAL A 137 9.37 -5.37 -3.86
N LYS A 138 9.63 -6.32 -4.78
CA LYS A 138 9.81 -6.05 -6.21
C LYS A 138 8.54 -5.46 -6.83
N GLN A 139 7.36 -5.95 -6.46
CA GLN A 139 6.09 -5.41 -6.93
C GLN A 139 5.89 -3.95 -6.49
N ILE A 140 6.10 -3.65 -5.21
CA ILE A 140 5.98 -2.27 -4.70
C ILE A 140 7.01 -1.35 -5.38
N ARG A 141 8.24 -1.84 -5.55
CA ARG A 141 9.31 -1.10 -6.23
C ARG A 141 8.96 -0.78 -7.69
N ALA A 142 8.41 -1.76 -8.42
CA ALA A 142 7.96 -1.56 -9.79
C ALA A 142 6.82 -0.53 -9.86
N MET A 143 5.89 -0.54 -8.90
CA MET A 143 4.82 0.45 -8.80
C MET A 143 5.38 1.87 -8.65
N ILE A 144 6.33 2.07 -7.72
CA ILE A 144 6.96 3.38 -7.48
C ILE A 144 7.61 3.92 -8.76
N ILE A 145 8.39 3.08 -9.44
CA ILE A 145 9.09 3.46 -10.67
C ILE A 145 8.09 3.78 -11.79
N ALA A 146 7.07 2.95 -11.98
CA ALA A 146 6.06 3.14 -13.03
C ALA A 146 5.26 4.43 -12.82
N VAL A 147 4.77 4.69 -11.61
CA VAL A 147 4.00 5.91 -11.30
C VAL A 147 4.87 7.15 -11.46
N ARG A 148 6.09 7.15 -10.90
CA ARG A 148 7.02 8.27 -11.06
C ARG A 148 7.28 8.59 -12.54
N GLN A 149 7.51 7.58 -13.37
CA GLN A 149 7.77 7.80 -14.80
C GLN A 149 6.52 8.26 -15.55
N TYR A 150 5.35 7.77 -15.17
CA TYR A 150 4.07 8.14 -15.78
C TYR A 150 3.67 9.59 -15.47
N THR A 151 3.86 10.03 -14.22
CA THR A 151 3.47 11.39 -13.80
C THR A 151 4.57 12.42 -14.02
N GLY A 152 5.83 12.00 -14.10
CA GLY A 152 6.98 12.88 -14.30
C GLY A 152 7.39 13.68 -13.07
N THR A 153 6.76 13.44 -11.91
CA THR A 153 7.03 14.12 -10.64
C THR A 153 7.68 13.16 -9.64
N LYS A 154 8.22 13.68 -8.53
CA LYS A 154 8.39 12.84 -7.33
C LYS A 154 7.03 12.30 -6.87
N VAL A 155 7.06 11.23 -6.10
CA VAL A 155 5.87 10.56 -5.55
C VAL A 155 5.85 10.62 -4.04
N ASP A 156 4.65 10.60 -3.47
CA ASP A 156 4.40 10.44 -2.04
C ASP A 156 3.96 9.01 -1.74
N ILE A 157 4.49 8.42 -0.68
CA ILE A 157 4.16 7.05 -0.26
C ILE A 157 3.37 7.10 1.03
N VAL A 158 2.18 6.47 1.05
CA VAL A 158 1.44 6.21 2.27
C VAL A 158 1.41 4.71 2.51
N ALA A 159 2.14 4.25 3.52
CA ALA A 159 2.34 2.83 3.78
C ALA A 159 1.79 2.43 5.16
N TYR A 160 0.89 1.45 5.16
CA TYR A 160 0.16 1.03 6.36
C TYR A 160 0.65 -0.32 6.90
N SER A 161 0.80 -0.45 8.23
CA SER A 161 1.11 -1.74 8.87
C SER A 161 2.35 -2.41 8.26
N MET A 162 2.27 -3.69 7.89
CA MET A 162 3.34 -4.42 7.20
C MET A 162 3.72 -3.82 5.83
N GLY A 163 2.85 -3.02 5.21
CA GLY A 163 3.17 -2.27 4.01
C GLY A 163 4.32 -1.28 4.22
N SER A 164 4.48 -0.74 5.43
CA SER A 164 5.54 0.22 5.76
C SER A 164 6.95 -0.38 5.63
N PRO A 165 7.34 -1.46 6.34
CA PRO A 165 8.64 -2.08 6.15
C PRO A 165 8.85 -2.63 4.73
N LEU A 166 7.81 -3.13 4.06
CA LEU A 166 7.90 -3.57 2.65
C LEU A 166 8.24 -2.42 1.70
N ALA A 167 7.54 -1.28 1.84
CA ALA A 167 7.79 -0.09 1.03
C ALA A 167 9.17 0.50 1.32
N ARG A 168 9.59 0.53 2.59
CA ARG A 168 10.95 0.92 2.99
C ARG A 168 11.99 0.04 2.29
N LYS A 169 11.85 -1.28 2.30
CA LYS A 169 12.77 -2.17 1.56
C LYS A 169 12.76 -1.92 0.05
N ALA A 170 11.58 -1.66 -0.53
CA ALA A 170 11.44 -1.34 -1.95
C ALA A 170 12.18 -0.05 -2.33
N ILE A 171 12.16 0.97 -1.45
CA ILE A 171 12.88 2.23 -1.63
C ILE A 171 14.38 2.05 -1.38
N LEU A 172 14.78 1.37 -0.31
CA LEU A 172 16.19 1.13 0.04
C LEU A 172 16.96 0.42 -1.08
N GLY A 173 16.32 -0.56 -1.74
CA GLY A 173 16.96 -1.37 -2.76
C GLY A 173 18.00 -2.33 -2.17
N GLY A 174 19.15 -2.45 -2.84
CA GLY A 174 20.19 -3.43 -2.50
C GLY A 174 19.75 -4.85 -2.86
N ASN A 175 19.99 -5.80 -1.96
CA ASN A 175 19.63 -7.22 -2.16
C ASN A 175 18.37 -7.59 -1.37
N CYS A 176 17.52 -8.44 -1.93
CA CYS A 176 16.47 -9.10 -1.17
C CYS A 176 17.04 -9.98 -0.05
N VAL A 177 16.37 -10.01 1.10
CA VAL A 177 16.83 -10.71 2.31
C VAL A 177 16.68 -12.23 2.17
N ASP A 178 15.55 -12.67 1.62
CA ASP A 178 15.20 -14.07 1.37
C ASP A 178 15.88 -14.67 0.13
N THR A 179 15.90 -13.96 -1.00
CA THR A 179 16.36 -14.54 -2.27
C THR A 179 17.73 -14.06 -2.74
N ARG A 180 18.26 -12.98 -2.14
CA ARG A 180 19.48 -12.28 -2.60
C ARG A 180 19.39 -11.69 -4.01
N GLU A 181 18.21 -11.67 -4.62
CA GLU A 181 17.99 -10.96 -5.88
C GLU A 181 18.29 -9.46 -5.72
N ILE A 182 18.85 -8.86 -6.77
CA ILE A 182 19.26 -7.46 -6.77
C ILE A 182 18.05 -6.58 -7.11
N LEU A 183 17.67 -5.70 -6.20
CA LEU A 183 16.63 -4.68 -6.39
C LEU A 183 17.16 -3.46 -7.16
N GLY A 184 18.47 -3.21 -7.08
CA GLY A 184 19.13 -2.04 -7.64
C GLY A 184 19.36 -0.93 -6.60
N PRO A 185 19.72 0.29 -7.04
CA PRO A 185 20.05 1.38 -6.13
C PRO A 185 18.83 1.92 -5.35
N PRO A 186 19.03 2.70 -4.30
CA PRO A 186 17.93 3.36 -3.60
C PRO A 186 17.06 4.23 -4.53
N LEU A 187 15.75 4.30 -4.27
CA LEU A 187 14.81 5.19 -4.96
C LEU A 187 14.62 6.53 -4.24
N THR A 188 15.45 6.85 -3.25
CA THR A 188 15.31 8.04 -2.39
C THR A 188 15.00 9.32 -3.16
N GLU A 189 15.72 9.57 -4.27
CA GLU A 189 15.54 10.76 -5.10
C GLU A 189 14.19 10.83 -5.84
N LEU A 190 13.46 9.72 -5.93
CA LEU A 190 12.14 9.65 -6.55
C LEU A 190 11.02 9.96 -5.55
N ILE A 191 11.31 9.94 -4.25
CA ILE A 191 10.31 10.08 -3.19
C ILE A 191 10.38 11.49 -2.58
N ASP A 192 9.25 12.18 -2.56
CA ASP A 192 9.13 13.44 -1.83
C ASP A 192 8.80 13.15 -0.37
N SER A 193 7.60 12.65 -0.09
CA SER A 193 7.17 12.33 1.26
C SER A 193 6.91 10.83 1.47
N PHE A 194 7.31 10.31 2.63
CA PHE A 194 6.98 8.97 3.10
C PHE A 194 6.19 9.05 4.41
N LEU A 195 4.97 8.52 4.41
CA LEU A 195 4.10 8.46 5.58
C LEU A 195 3.87 7.00 6.00
N SER A 196 4.42 6.64 7.16
CA SER A 196 4.16 5.37 7.83
C SER A 196 2.94 5.47 8.72
N VAL A 197 1.89 4.69 8.48
CA VAL A 197 0.68 4.65 9.31
C VAL A 197 0.61 3.31 10.03
N ALA A 198 0.70 3.32 11.36
CA ALA A 198 0.78 2.12 12.18
C ALA A 198 1.80 1.11 11.61
N GLY A 199 2.95 1.59 11.10
CA GLY A 199 3.94 0.76 10.44
C GLY A 199 4.59 -0.23 11.41
N SER A 200 4.86 -1.46 10.96
CA SER A 200 5.59 -2.46 11.75
C SER A 200 7.11 -2.35 11.54
N ASN A 201 7.65 -1.13 11.66
CA ASN A 201 9.02 -0.77 11.27
C ASN A 201 10.11 -1.38 12.14
N HIS A 202 9.77 -1.73 13.37
CA HIS A 202 10.66 -2.42 14.30
C HIS A 202 10.11 -3.77 14.76
N GLY A 203 9.06 -4.29 14.12
CA GLY A 203 8.49 -5.60 14.43
C GLY A 203 7.02 -5.52 14.85
N SER A 204 6.59 -6.43 15.72
CA SER A 204 5.24 -6.43 16.29
C SER A 204 5.27 -6.91 17.74
N SER A 205 4.33 -6.43 18.55
CA SER A 205 4.06 -6.93 19.91
C SER A 205 3.68 -8.42 19.90
N LEU A 206 3.04 -8.89 18.83
CA LEU A 206 2.61 -10.27 18.67
C LEU A 206 3.77 -11.23 18.39
N CYS A 207 4.93 -10.70 17.99
CA CYS A 207 6.12 -11.48 17.63
C CYS A 207 7.18 -11.46 18.74
N PHE A 208 6.76 -11.72 19.98
CA PHE A 208 7.65 -11.81 21.15
C PHE A 208 8.37 -13.17 21.26
N VAL A 209 7.83 -14.21 20.61
CA VAL A 209 8.50 -15.50 20.41
C VAL A 209 8.81 -15.67 18.92
N PRO A 210 10.06 -16.00 18.55
CA PRO A 210 10.38 -16.28 17.16
C PRO A 210 9.76 -17.60 16.73
N ILE A 211 9.02 -17.57 15.62
CA ILE A 211 8.48 -18.77 14.97
C ILE A 211 9.32 -19.00 13.72
N PRO A 212 9.82 -20.22 13.44
CA PRO A 212 10.74 -20.46 12.31
C PRO A 212 10.24 -20.01 10.94
N VAL A 213 8.91 -19.93 10.75
CA VAL A 213 8.24 -19.56 9.50
C VAL A 213 7.14 -18.54 9.76
N GLY A 214 6.69 -17.87 8.69
CA GLY A 214 5.55 -16.95 8.75
C GLY A 214 5.89 -15.61 9.40
N THR A 215 4.89 -14.95 9.97
CA THR A 215 4.98 -13.51 10.31
C THR A 215 5.99 -13.21 11.39
N CYS A 216 6.27 -14.13 12.31
CA CYS A 216 7.18 -13.87 13.42
C CYS A 216 8.56 -14.54 13.23
N ASN A 217 8.96 -14.82 11.99
CA ASN A 217 10.27 -15.40 11.72
C ASN A 217 11.42 -14.38 11.77
N LYS A 218 12.63 -14.86 12.08
CA LYS A 218 13.85 -14.02 12.23
C LYS A 218 14.55 -13.68 10.91
N ARG A 219 14.02 -14.10 9.76
CA ARG A 219 14.60 -13.78 8.46
C ARG A 219 13.80 -12.68 7.77
N THR A 220 12.57 -12.97 7.39
CA THR A 220 11.64 -12.08 6.67
C THR A 220 10.37 -11.75 7.47
N GLY A 221 10.36 -12.00 8.77
CA GLY A 221 9.22 -11.71 9.64
C GLY A 221 9.35 -10.38 10.41
N LEU A 222 8.35 -10.14 11.26
CA LEU A 222 8.20 -9.04 12.19
C LEU A 222 8.72 -9.34 13.59
N HIS A 223 9.50 -10.41 13.76
CA HIS A 223 10.30 -10.54 14.97
C HIS A 223 11.29 -9.38 15.02
N CYS A 224 11.42 -8.69 16.15
CA CYS A 224 12.22 -7.47 16.28
C CYS A 224 13.71 -7.62 15.95
N GLU A 225 14.21 -8.86 15.95
CA GLU A 225 15.58 -9.22 15.53
C GLU A 225 15.65 -9.79 14.10
N SER A 226 14.63 -9.61 13.27
CA SER A 226 14.64 -10.20 11.94
C SER A 226 15.67 -9.55 11.03
N GLU A 227 16.30 -10.33 10.14
CA GLU A 227 17.25 -9.81 9.15
C GLU A 227 16.62 -8.71 8.28
N PHE A 228 15.36 -8.86 7.90
CA PHE A 228 14.63 -7.86 7.12
C PHE A 228 14.51 -6.53 7.87
N LEU A 229 14.14 -6.57 9.15
CA LEU A 229 14.01 -5.35 9.94
C LEU A 229 15.38 -4.75 10.28
N ALA A 230 16.41 -5.58 10.48
CA ALA A 230 17.77 -5.10 10.65
C ALA A 230 18.28 -4.37 9.40
N ASP A 231 17.98 -4.91 8.21
CA ASP A 231 18.37 -4.33 6.92
C ASP A 231 17.74 -2.95 6.71
N ILE A 232 16.41 -2.84 6.79
CA ILE A 232 15.72 -1.55 6.57
C ILE A 232 16.03 -0.50 7.64
N ASN A 233 16.47 -0.91 8.84
CA ASN A 233 16.85 -0.01 9.93
C ASN A 233 18.35 0.24 10.03
N GLY A 234 19.17 -0.39 9.17
CA GLY A 234 20.62 -0.19 9.11
C GLY A 234 21.03 1.14 8.47
N GLN A 235 20.08 1.81 7.80
CA GLN A 235 20.25 3.13 7.20
C GLN A 235 19.10 4.04 7.63
N THR A 236 19.30 5.35 7.59
CA THR A 236 18.30 6.35 7.97
C THR A 236 18.08 7.34 6.85
N LYS A 237 16.88 7.93 6.79
CA LYS A 237 16.48 9.00 5.85
C LYS A 237 16.61 8.64 4.36
N TYR A 238 16.50 7.36 4.01
CA TYR A 238 16.47 6.96 2.60
C TYR A 238 15.04 6.90 2.04
N GLU A 239 14.02 6.99 2.89
CA GLU A 239 12.62 6.82 2.52
C GLU A 239 12.08 7.97 1.66
N GLY A 240 12.68 9.17 1.74
CA GLY A 240 12.30 10.33 0.95
C GLY A 240 12.85 11.64 1.55
N THR A 241 12.40 12.75 0.99
CA THR A 241 12.76 14.11 1.47
C THR A 241 12.14 14.40 2.83
N PHE A 242 10.88 14.01 3.01
CA PHE A 242 10.16 14.13 4.28
C PHE A 242 9.66 12.76 4.73
N VAL A 243 9.86 12.44 6.01
CA VAL A 243 9.48 11.14 6.57
C VAL A 243 8.62 11.35 7.80
N PHE A 244 7.44 10.76 7.83
CA PHE A 244 6.48 10.92 8.92
C PHE A 244 5.98 9.57 9.42
N SER A 245 5.65 9.51 10.70
CA SER A 245 4.93 8.36 11.28
C SER A 245 3.67 8.78 12.03
N ILE A 246 2.60 8.02 11.84
CA ILE A 246 1.37 8.09 12.64
C ILE A 246 1.22 6.77 13.37
N PHE A 247 1.07 6.79 14.69
CA PHE A 247 0.89 5.58 15.50
C PHE A 247 0.14 5.86 16.80
N SER A 248 -0.39 4.80 17.41
CA SER A 248 -1.20 4.90 18.64
C SER A 248 -0.62 4.05 19.76
N SER A 249 -0.76 4.53 20.98
CA SER A 249 -0.54 3.73 22.19
C SER A 249 -1.57 2.61 22.38
N GLY A 250 -2.74 2.72 21.76
CA GLY A 250 -3.82 1.73 21.78
C GLY A 250 -3.86 0.80 20.56
N ASP A 251 -2.80 0.73 19.75
CA ASP A 251 -2.77 -0.14 18.57
C ASP A 251 -2.83 -1.62 18.97
N ASP A 252 -3.92 -2.30 18.63
CA ASP A 252 -4.19 -3.70 18.96
C ASP A 252 -3.73 -4.69 17.87
N LYS A 253 -3.17 -4.21 16.76
CA LYS A 253 -2.76 -5.04 15.61
C LYS A 253 -1.27 -5.30 15.59
N ILE A 254 -0.48 -4.24 15.66
CA ILE A 254 0.98 -4.34 15.72
C ILE A 254 1.52 -4.04 17.11
N GLY A 255 0.72 -3.40 17.97
CA GLY A 255 1.13 -3.01 19.32
C GLY A 255 1.98 -1.75 19.33
N PHE A 256 1.86 -0.98 20.41
CA PHE A 256 2.67 0.22 20.64
C PHE A 256 4.17 -0.10 20.79
N ARG A 257 4.49 -1.21 21.47
CA ARG A 257 5.85 -1.73 21.62
C ARG A 257 5.95 -3.15 21.06
N ASN A 258 7.05 -3.46 20.39
CA ASN A 258 7.34 -4.78 19.86
C ASN A 258 7.75 -5.77 20.97
N GLY A 259 7.96 -7.04 20.60
CA GLY A 259 8.45 -8.09 21.51
C GLY A 259 9.80 -7.81 22.19
N CYS A 260 10.60 -6.87 21.67
CA CYS A 260 11.87 -6.42 22.26
C CYS A 260 11.73 -5.14 23.10
N GLY A 261 10.51 -4.67 23.36
CA GLY A 261 10.24 -3.46 24.14
C GLY A 261 10.51 -2.13 23.42
N ARG A 262 10.83 -2.12 22.12
CA ARG A 262 11.01 -0.87 21.34
C ARG A 262 9.68 -0.40 20.76
N LEU A 263 9.54 0.90 20.49
CA LEU A 263 8.38 1.41 19.76
C LEU A 263 8.30 0.75 18.38
N THR A 264 7.10 0.33 18.01
CA THR A 264 6.92 -0.48 16.81
C THR A 264 7.01 0.34 15.52
N SER A 265 6.44 1.55 15.53
CA SER A 265 6.12 2.31 14.32
C SER A 265 7.00 3.48 13.92
N PRO A 266 7.57 4.28 14.84
CA PRO A 266 8.44 5.39 14.47
C PRO A 266 9.56 4.93 13.54
N ILE A 267 9.93 5.79 12.58
CA ILE A 267 11.11 5.57 11.73
C ILE A 267 12.27 6.37 12.32
N ILE A 268 13.43 5.74 12.43
CA ILE A 268 14.64 6.40 12.92
C ILE A 268 15.03 7.51 11.94
N GLY A 269 15.15 8.74 12.45
CA GLY A 269 15.52 9.91 11.64
C GLY A 269 14.36 10.56 10.88
N GLN A 270 13.11 10.21 11.19
CA GLN A 270 11.92 10.83 10.61
C GLN A 270 11.87 12.35 10.86
N THR A 271 11.23 13.08 9.93
CA THR A 271 10.97 14.52 10.02
C THR A 271 10.00 14.85 11.14
N GLY A 272 8.98 14.02 11.36
CA GLY A 272 8.00 14.24 12.43
C GLY A 272 7.14 13.03 12.72
N GLU A 273 6.38 13.11 13.79
CA GLU A 273 5.41 12.09 14.17
C GLU A 273 4.12 12.67 14.72
N PHE A 274 3.05 11.90 14.58
CA PHE A 274 1.79 12.12 15.26
C PHE A 274 1.42 10.87 16.06
N ARG A 275 1.35 11.02 17.38
CA ARG A 275 1.04 9.95 18.32
C ARG A 275 -0.33 10.18 18.94
N THR A 276 -1.13 9.12 19.02
CA THR A 276 -2.45 9.10 19.68
C THR A 276 -2.51 8.16 20.88
#